data_AF-A0A4Q5Y813-F1
#
_entry.id   AF-A0A4Q5Y813-F1
#
_cell.length_a   1.000
_cell.length_b   1.000
_cell.length_c   1.000
_cell.angle_alpha   90.00
_cell.angle_beta   90.00
_cell.angle_gamma   90.00
#
_symmetry.space_group_name_H-M   'P 1'
#
loop_
_entity.id
_entity.type
_entity.pdbx_description
1 polymer ?
#
loop_
_entity_poly.entity_id
_entity_poly.type
_entity_poly.pdbx_seq_one_letter_code
_entity_poly.pdbx_strand_id
1 'polypeptide(L)'
;MLVEKYKIQEANESALKDHQRRFEFAASFVDNTEGILQKLVDFQIAIPSWALGTGGTRFGRFSGPGEPRSLEEKIEDVGLLHALNQSSGAISLHIP
;
A
#
# COMPACT_ATOMS: atom_id res chain seq x y z
N MET A 1 -9.42 -9.73 2.24
CA MET A 1 -10.05 -9.72 0.89
C MET A 1 -8.95 -9.86 -0.14
N LEU A 2 -9.00 -10.83 -1.04
CA LEU A 2 -7.99 -10.96 -2.09
C LEU A 2 -8.44 -10.20 -3.33
N VAL A 3 -7.65 -9.21 -3.76
CA VAL A 3 -7.90 -8.49 -5.01
C VAL A 3 -7.20 -9.23 -6.14
N GLU A 4 -8.01 -9.70 -7.09
CA GLU A 4 -7.49 -10.37 -8.28
C GLU A 4 -6.65 -9.44 -9.15
N LYS A 5 -5.52 -9.94 -9.68
CA LYS A 5 -4.57 -9.13 -10.45
C LYS A 5 -5.21 -8.42 -11.64
N TYR A 6 -6.16 -9.08 -12.31
CA TYR A 6 -6.85 -8.49 -13.47
C TYR A 6 -7.66 -7.23 -13.10
N LYS A 7 -8.20 -7.15 -11.88
CA LYS A 7 -8.93 -5.95 -11.42
C LYS A 7 -8.00 -4.76 -11.23
N ILE A 8 -6.79 -5.00 -10.74
CA ILE A 8 -5.76 -3.97 -10.62
C ILE A 8 -5.36 -3.49 -12.02
N GLN A 9 -5.16 -4.42 -12.94
CA GLN A 9 -4.82 -4.10 -14.34
C GLN A 9 -5.93 -3.27 -15.00
N GLU A 10 -7.20 -3.70 -14.90
CA GLU A 10 -8.35 -2.97 -15.46
C GLU A 10 -8.45 -1.54 -14.91
N ALA A 11 -8.26 -1.36 -13.59
CA ALA A 11 -8.23 -0.04 -12.97
C ALA A 11 -7.07 0.82 -13.51
N ASN A 12 -5.87 0.24 -13.63
CA ASN A 12 -4.69 0.93 -14.16
C ASN A 12 -4.87 1.32 -15.63
N GLU A 13 -5.39 0.44 -16.47
CA GLU A 13 -5.68 0.70 -17.88
C GLU A 13 -6.66 1.86 -18.05
N SER A 14 -7.70 1.90 -17.21
CA SER A 14 -8.69 2.99 -17.24
C SER A 14 -8.09 4.37 -16.92
N ALA A 15 -7.05 4.41 -16.07
CA ALA A 15 -6.40 5.63 -15.61
C ALA A 15 -5.14 5.99 -16.42
N LEU A 16 -4.62 5.08 -17.23
CA LEU A 16 -3.29 5.17 -17.84
C LEU A 16 -3.09 6.43 -18.67
N LYS A 17 -4.06 6.78 -19.52
CA LYS A 17 -3.96 7.93 -20.42
C LYS A 17 -3.86 9.26 -19.67
N ASP A 18 -4.66 9.42 -18.62
CA ASP A 18 -4.64 10.63 -17.79
C ASP A 18 -3.36 10.68 -16.93
N HIS A 19 -2.93 9.53 -16.40
CA HIS A 19 -1.66 9.42 -15.68
C HIS A 19 -0.46 9.83 -16.55
N GLN A 20 -0.34 9.30 -17.78
CA GLN A 20 0.74 9.63 -18.72
C GLN A 20 0.81 11.14 -18.98
N ARG A 21 -0.33 11.77 -19.31
CA ARG A 21 -0.38 13.22 -19.56
C ARG A 21 0.09 14.04 -18.36
N ARG A 22 -0.34 13.68 -17.15
CA ARG A 22 0.07 14.38 -15.92
C ARG A 22 1.54 14.16 -15.60
N PHE A 23 2.02 12.94 -15.80
CA PHE A 23 3.41 12.56 -15.59
C PHE A 23 4.34 13.33 -16.53
N GLU A 24 4.04 13.35 -17.84
CA GLU A 24 4.84 14.09 -18.85
C GLU A 24 4.95 15.58 -18.50
N PHE A 25 3.83 16.18 -18.10
CA PHE A 25 3.82 17.58 -17.66
C PHE A 25 4.70 17.80 -16.43
N ALA A 26 4.56 16.96 -15.39
CA ALA A 26 5.37 17.09 -14.17
C ALA A 26 6.86 16.84 -14.44
N ALA A 27 7.20 15.82 -15.22
CA ALA A 27 8.57 15.46 -15.58
C ALA A 27 9.29 16.57 -16.34
N SER A 28 8.56 17.42 -17.09
CA SER A 28 9.15 18.56 -17.80
C SER A 28 9.79 19.62 -16.89
N PHE A 29 9.48 19.61 -15.59
CA PHE A 29 10.03 20.55 -14.60
C PHE A 29 11.03 19.90 -13.62
N VAL A 30 11.32 18.60 -13.76
CA VAL A 30 12.12 17.84 -12.80
C VAL A 30 13.34 17.23 -13.48
N ASP A 31 14.51 17.71 -13.09
CA ASP A 31 15.78 17.14 -13.53
C ASP A 31 15.97 15.72 -12.97
N ASN A 32 16.55 14.82 -13.78
CA ASN A 32 16.82 13.43 -13.41
C ASN A 32 15.57 12.68 -12.91
N THR A 33 14.45 12.86 -13.60
CA THR A 33 13.16 12.22 -13.26
C THR A 33 13.30 10.70 -13.12
N GLU A 34 13.99 10.03 -14.03
CA GLU A 34 14.18 8.58 -14.02
C GLU A 34 14.95 8.10 -12.79
N GLY A 35 16.01 8.82 -12.39
CA GLY A 35 16.77 8.48 -11.20
C GLY A 35 15.97 8.69 -9.91
N ILE A 36 15.10 9.69 -9.86
CA ILE A 36 14.18 9.90 -8.74
C ILE A 36 13.12 8.80 -8.70
N LEU A 37 12.54 8.45 -9.84
CA LEU A 37 11.56 7.36 -9.95
C LEU A 37 12.14 6.05 -9.45
N GLN A 38 13.37 5.71 -9.84
CA GLN A 38 14.00 4.49 -9.37
C GLN A 38 14.15 4.47 -7.84
N LYS A 39 14.56 5.58 -7.23
CA LYS A 39 14.62 5.70 -5.77
C LYS A 39 13.26 5.52 -5.11
N LEU A 40 12.18 6.02 -5.72
CA LEU A 40 10.82 5.84 -5.21
C LEU A 40 10.34 4.39 -5.32
N VAL A 41 10.66 3.71 -6.42
CA VAL A 41 10.37 2.28 -6.62
C VAL A 41 11.11 1.43 -5.57
N ASP A 42 12.38 1.76 -5.31
CA ASP A 42 13.21 1.02 -4.36
C ASP A 42 12.86 1.34 -2.89
N PHE A 43 12.09 2.39 -2.63
CA PHE A 43 11.76 2.84 -1.28
C PHE A 43 10.73 1.92 -0.62
N GLN A 44 11.16 1.22 0.43
CA GLN A 44 10.33 0.29 1.19
C GLN A 44 10.09 0.81 2.61
N ILE A 45 8.86 0.62 3.11
CA ILE A 45 8.44 0.95 4.46
C ILE A 45 7.83 -0.29 5.10
N ALA A 46 8.32 -0.68 6.27
CA ALA A 46 7.77 -1.81 7.01
C ALA A 46 6.38 -1.46 7.60
N ILE A 47 5.44 -2.39 7.49
CA ILE A 47 4.08 -2.23 8.03
C ILE A 47 3.99 -2.78 9.46
N PRO A 48 3.55 -1.99 10.44
CA PRO A 48 3.35 -2.48 11.80
C PRO A 48 2.13 -3.40 11.92
N SER A 49 2.33 -4.63 12.42
CA SER A 49 1.25 -5.63 12.49
C SER A 49 0.11 -5.25 13.45
N TRP A 50 0.34 -4.33 14.39
CA TRP A 50 -0.68 -3.83 15.31
C TRP A 50 -1.58 -2.75 14.71
N ALA A 51 -1.21 -2.15 13.58
CA ALA A 51 -1.97 -1.06 12.96
C ALA A 51 -3.07 -1.55 11.99
N LEU A 52 -3.14 -2.85 11.71
CA LEU A 52 -4.13 -3.42 10.79
C LEU A 52 -5.49 -3.67 11.45
N GLY A 53 -5.54 -3.70 12.78
CA GLY A 53 -6.79 -3.63 13.51
C GLY A 53 -7.12 -2.18 13.88
N THR A 54 -8.40 -1.86 14.01
CA THR A 54 -8.88 -0.58 14.51
C THR A 54 -8.24 -0.29 15.86
N GLY A 55 -7.50 0.83 15.91
CA GLY A 55 -6.91 1.34 17.14
C GLY A 55 -7.96 1.70 18.20
N GLY A 56 -7.51 1.92 19.42
CA GLY A 56 -8.35 2.35 20.52
C GLY A 56 -7.72 3.51 21.27
N THR A 57 -8.54 4.23 22.02
CA THR A 57 -8.05 5.18 23.02
C THR A 57 -8.30 4.62 24.42
N ARG A 58 -7.81 5.32 25.45
CA ARG A 58 -8.14 4.99 26.84
C ARG A 58 -9.65 5.04 27.17
N PHE A 59 -10.46 5.64 26.30
CA PHE A 59 -11.90 5.80 26.51
C PHE A 59 -12.75 4.74 25.81
N GLY A 60 -12.20 4.06 24.80
CA GLY A 60 -12.95 3.08 24.04
C GLY A 60 -12.26 2.66 22.75
N ARG A 61 -12.73 1.54 22.23
CA ARG A 61 -12.37 0.97 20.94
C ARG A 61 -13.66 0.55 20.24
N PHE A 62 -13.84 0.97 19.00
CA PHE A 62 -15.03 0.70 18.20
C PHE A 62 -14.63 -0.03 16.93
N SER A 63 -14.60 -1.36 17.00
CA SER A 63 -14.15 -2.21 15.90
C SER A 63 -15.07 -2.11 14.68
N GLY A 64 -14.49 -2.06 13.49
CA GLY A 64 -15.20 -2.18 12.23
C GLY A 64 -15.47 -3.63 11.81
N PRO A 65 -16.26 -3.84 10.74
CA PRO A 65 -16.38 -5.14 10.10
C PRO A 65 -15.06 -5.53 9.42
N GLY A 66 -14.72 -6.82 9.44
CA GLY A 66 -13.55 -7.36 8.72
C GLY A 66 -12.20 -7.15 9.41
N GLU A 67 -12.18 -6.85 10.71
CA GLU A 67 -10.95 -6.75 11.50
C GLU A 67 -10.16 -8.07 11.50
N PRO A 68 -8.82 -8.03 11.35
CA PRO A 68 -7.99 -9.22 11.42
C PRO A 68 -7.90 -9.74 12.86
N ARG A 69 -8.09 -11.04 13.03
CA ARG A 69 -8.21 -11.77 14.29
C ARG A 69 -7.00 -12.64 14.61
N SER A 70 -6.17 -12.93 13.60
CA SER A 70 -4.95 -13.72 13.74
C SER A 70 -3.75 -13.02 13.11
N LEU A 71 -2.55 -13.55 13.35
CA LEU A 71 -1.34 -13.07 12.70
C LEU A 71 -1.40 -13.31 11.18
N GLU A 72 -1.94 -14.44 10.77
CA GLU A 72 -2.11 -14.82 9.37
C GLU A 72 -3.02 -13.84 8.65
N GLU A 73 -4.17 -13.49 9.22
CA GLU A 73 -5.08 -12.48 8.65
C GLU A 73 -4.38 -11.10 8.54
N LYS A 74 -3.56 -10.72 9.53
CA LYS A 74 -2.73 -9.52 9.44
C LYS A 74 -1.70 -9.59 8.31
N ILE A 75 -1.02 -10.71 8.14
CA ILE A 75 -0.04 -10.90 7.07
C ILE A 75 -0.73 -10.85 5.70
N GLU A 76 -1.92 -11.43 5.56
CA GLU A 76 -2.74 -11.35 4.36
C GLU A 76 -3.10 -9.90 4.02
N ASP A 77 -3.51 -9.12 5.03
CA ASP A 77 -3.82 -7.69 4.86
C ASP A 77 -2.59 -6.88 4.44
N VAL A 78 -1.40 -7.13 5.01
CA VAL A 78 -0.15 -6.51 4.51
C VAL A 78 0.18 -6.96 3.10
N GLY A 79 -0.05 -8.23 2.77
CA GLY A 79 0.13 -8.76 1.43
C GLY A 79 -0.69 -8.01 0.39
N LEU A 80 -1.94 -7.66 0.73
CA LEU A 80 -2.78 -6.81 -0.11
C LEU A 80 -2.21 -5.40 -0.25
N LEU A 81 -1.78 -4.77 0.85
CA LEU A 81 -1.14 -3.45 0.81
C LEU A 81 0.07 -3.45 -0.13
N HIS A 82 0.96 -4.44 0.02
CA HIS A 82 2.14 -4.59 -0.82
C HIS A 82 1.77 -4.82 -2.30
N ALA A 83 0.75 -5.64 -2.58
CA ALA A 83 0.28 -5.85 -3.95
C ALA A 83 -0.18 -4.55 -4.62
N LEU A 84 -0.81 -3.64 -3.86
CA LEU A 84 -1.33 -2.36 -4.37
C LEU A 84 -0.26 -1.26 -4.47
N ASN A 85 0.63 -1.14 -3.48
CA ASN A 85 1.56 -0.02 -3.38
C ASN A 85 3.02 -0.36 -3.69
N GLN A 86 3.37 -1.64 -3.80
CA GLN A 86 4.72 -2.17 -4.05
C GLN A 86 5.83 -1.64 -3.11
N SER A 87 5.47 -1.00 -1.99
CA SER A 87 6.39 -0.35 -1.03
C SER A 87 6.27 -0.91 0.39
N SER A 88 5.39 -1.90 0.62
CA SER A 88 5.18 -2.56 1.91
C SER A 88 5.91 -3.89 2.06
N GLY A 89 7.18 -3.98 1.64
CA GLY A 89 7.94 -5.24 1.53
C GLY A 89 8.37 -5.91 2.84
N ALA A 90 8.04 -5.36 4.01
CA ALA A 90 8.39 -5.94 5.31
C ALA A 90 7.28 -5.71 6.35
N ILE A 91 7.24 -6.57 7.37
CA ILE A 91 6.28 -6.49 8.48
C ILE A 91 7.03 -6.31 9.79
N SER A 92 6.68 -5.27 10.55
CA SER A 92 7.15 -5.08 11.92
C SER A 92 6.22 -5.84 12.87
N LEU A 93 6.66 -6.98 13.37
CA LEU A 93 5.91 -7.84 14.29
C LEU A 93 6.04 -7.38 15.74
N HIS A 94 4.92 -7.37 16.46
CA HIS A 94 4.89 -7.23 17.91
C HIS A 94 4.62 -8.60 18.54
N ILE A 95 5.57 -9.10 19.34
CA ILE A 95 5.48 -10.37 20.07
C ILE A 95 5.21 -10.05 21.56
N PRO A 96 4.34 -10.80 22.26
CA PRO A 96 4.13 -10.64 23.70
C PRO A 96 5.35 -11.03 24.54
#